data_AF-A0A1B8P0E4-F1
#
_entry.id   AF-A0A1B8P0E4-F1
#
_cell.length_a   1.000
_cell.length_b   1.000
_cell.length_c   1.000
_cell.angle_alpha   90.00
_cell.angle_beta   90.00
_cell.angle_gamma   90.00
#
_symmetry.space_group_name_H-M   'P 1'
#
loop_
_entity.id
_entity.type
_entity.pdbx_description
1 polymer ?
#
loop_
_entity_poly.entity_id
_entity_poly.type
_entity_poly.pdbx_seq_one_letter_code
_entity_poly.pdbx_strand_id
1 'polypeptide(L)' 'MDAEQRRLAEASREAVAERFDRQVATEISDFEAFYPAETYHQNFYDKNPLRYRFYKSACGRSDRLEEIWGDEAEASARS' A
#
# COMPACT_ATOMS: atom_id res chain seq x y z
N MET A 1 16.77 -3.61 -10.61
CA MET A 1 16.27 -2.27 -10.27
C MET A 1 17.33 -1.26 -10.67
N ASP A 2 16.99 -0.08 -11.18
CA ASP A 2 18.01 0.94 -11.43
C ASP A 2 18.47 1.63 -10.13
N ALA A 3 19.62 2.31 -10.18
CA ALA A 3 20.21 2.91 -8.98
C ALA A 3 19.34 4.03 -8.37
N GLU A 4 18.60 4.76 -9.21
CA GLU A 4 17.76 5.86 -8.74
C GLU A 4 16.51 5.33 -8.03
N GLN A 5 15.86 4.29 -8.60
CA GLN A 5 14.76 3.57 -7.97
C GLN A 5 15.17 3.02 -6.59
N ARG A 6 16.37 2.41 -6.50
CA ARG A 6 16.89 1.88 -5.23
C ARG A 6 17.04 2.99 -4.19
N ARG A 7 17.73 4.07 -4.56
CA ARG A 7 17.98 5.22 -3.67
C ARG A 7 16.69 5.84 -3.16
N LEU A 8 15.69 6.02 -4.03
CA LEU A 8 14.40 6.59 -3.66
C LEU A 8 13.60 5.66 -2.74
N ALA A 9 13.60 4.35 -3.01
CA ALA A 9 12.91 3.37 -2.17
C ALA A 9 13.52 3.30 -0.75
N GLU A 10 14.85 3.31 -0.65
CA GLU A 10 15.57 3.29 0.63
C GLU A 10 15.31 4.57 1.43
N ALA A 11 15.46 5.75 0.82
CA ALA A 11 15.19 7.03 1.46
C ALA A 11 13.74 7.14 1.95
N SER A 12 12.76 6.67 1.15
CA SER A 12 11.36 6.64 1.55
C SER A 12 11.11 5.71 2.73
N ARG A 13 11.71 4.51 2.73
CA ARG A 13 11.58 3.55 3.84
C ARG A 13 12.18 4.10 5.14
N GLU A 14 13.33 4.76 5.06
CA GLU A 14 13.98 5.40 6.22
C GLU A 14 13.12 6.53 6.78
N ALA A 15 12.59 7.41 5.93
CA ALA A 15 11.70 8.49 6.36
C ALA A 15 10.43 7.96 7.07
N VAL A 16 9.85 6.86 6.57
CA VAL A 16 8.70 6.22 7.22
C VAL A 16 9.10 5.56 8.54
N ALA A 17 10.27 4.91 8.61
CA ALA A 17 10.76 4.29 9.83
C ALA A 17 11.00 5.31 10.94
N GLU A 18 11.62 6.44 10.61
CA GLU A 18 11.84 7.56 11.52
C GLU A 18 10.52 8.18 11.99
N ARG A 19 9.60 8.45 11.06
CA ARG A 19 8.29 9.04 11.38
C ARG A 19 7.52 8.25 12.44
N PHE A 20 7.59 6.92 12.38
CA PHE A 20 6.84 6.05 13.28
C PHE A 20 7.68 5.46 14.40
N ASP A 21 8.97 5.80 14.50
CA ASP A 21 9.94 5.20 15.41
C ASP A 21 9.88 3.66 15.42
N ARG A 22 9.75 3.09 14.22
CA ARG A 22 9.49 1.65 14.03
C ARG A 22 10.17 1.12 12.80
N GLN A 23 10.65 -0.11 12.89
CA GLN A 23 11.18 -0.81 11.72
C GLN A 23 10.08 -1.06 10.69
N VAL A 24 10.35 -0.70 9.43
CA VAL A 24 9.49 -1.00 8.28
C VAL A 24 9.90 -2.34 7.68
N ALA A 25 8.97 -3.30 7.64
CA ALA A 25 9.23 -4.66 7.19
C ALA A 25 9.36 -4.82 5.66
N THR A 26 9.11 -3.75 4.89
CA THR A 26 9.14 -3.79 3.42
C THR A 26 10.54 -4.09 2.90
N GLU A 27 10.66 -5.19 2.17
CA GLU A 27 11.87 -5.60 1.46
C GLU A 27 12.09 -4.74 0.20
N ILE A 28 13.36 -4.44 -0.08
CA ILE A 28 13.78 -3.75 -1.31
C ILE A 28 14.72 -4.70 -2.06
N SER A 29 14.17 -5.40 -3.04
CA SER A 29 14.86 -6.41 -3.85
C SER A 29 14.87 -6.05 -5.33
N ASP A 30 15.76 -6.68 -6.09
CA ASP A 30 15.80 -6.50 -7.54
C ASP A 30 14.63 -7.22 -8.21
N PHE A 31 14.09 -6.59 -9.26
CA PHE A 31 13.07 -7.21 -10.09
C PHE A 31 13.63 -8.45 -10.80
N GLU A 32 12.97 -9.59 -10.62
CA GLU A 32 13.30 -10.84 -11.30
C GLU A 32 12.33 -11.12 -12.45
N ALA A 33 11.05 -11.35 -12.13
CA ALA A 33 10.00 -11.64 -13.09
C ALA A 33 8.63 -11.21 -12.55
N PHE A 34 7.71 -10.92 -13.46
CA PHE A 34 6.30 -10.68 -13.15
C PHE A 34 5.43 -11.67 -13.92
N TYR A 35 4.61 -12.43 -13.20
CA TYR A 35 3.63 -13.33 -13.76
C TYR A 35 2.24 -12.74 -13.53
N PRO A 36 1.49 -12.36 -14.58
CA PRO A 36 0.16 -11.80 -14.41
C PRO A 36 -0.75 -12.79 -13.67
N ALA A 37 -1.45 -12.30 -12.65
CA ALA A 37 -2.55 -13.04 -12.04
C ALA A 37 -3.68 -13.27 -13.07
N GLU A 38 -4.52 -14.27 -12.81
CA GLU A 38 -5.64 -14.65 -13.68
C GLU A 38 -6.60 -13.48 -13.94
N THR A 39 -7.25 -13.48 -15.11
CA THR A 39 -8.15 -12.40 -15.56
C THR A 39 -9.28 -12.06 -14.57
N TYR A 40 -9.68 -13.02 -13.74
CA TYR A 40 -10.67 -12.80 -12.67
C TYR A 40 -10.15 -11.82 -11.60
N HIS A 41 -8.86 -11.87 -11.26
CA HIS A 41 -8.25 -10.97 -10.27
C HIS A 41 -8.03 -9.55 -10.82
N GLN A 42 -7.84 -9.43 -12.13
CA GLN A 42 -7.62 -8.14 -12.79
C GLN A 42 -8.84 -7.24 -12.67
N ASN A 43 -8.65 -6.01 -12.17
CA ASN A 43 -9.70 -5.01 -11.95
C ASN A 43 -10.87 -5.52 -11.08
N PHE A 44 -10.58 -6.36 -10.08
CA PHE A 44 -11.61 -6.96 -9.24
C PHE A 44 -12.52 -5.92 -8.56
N TYR A 45 -11.95 -4.79 -8.11
CA TYR A 45 -12.71 -3.73 -7.45
C TYR A 45 -13.77 -3.09 -8.35
N ASP A 46 -13.48 -2.95 -9.65
CA ASP A 46 -14.39 -2.44 -10.67
C ASP A 46 -15.41 -3.50 -11.12
N LYS A 47 -14.96 -4.74 -11.33
CA LYS A 47 -15.80 -5.84 -11.83
C LYS A 47 -16.78 -6.37 -10.78
N ASN A 48 -16.44 -6.27 -9.50
CA ASN A 48 -17.24 -6.79 -8.39
C ASN A 48 -17.43 -5.71 -7.29
N PRO A 49 -18.03 -4.56 -7.63
CA PRO A 49 -18.01 -3.38 -6.75
C PRO A 49 -18.76 -3.62 -5.43
N LEU A 50 -19.83 -4.42 -5.43
CA LEU A 50 -20.56 -4.76 -4.20
C LEU A 50 -19.73 -5.63 -3.26
N ARG A 51 -19.07 -6.67 -3.79
CA ARG A 51 -18.20 -7.55 -2.98
C ARG A 51 -16.99 -6.79 -2.46
N TYR A 52 -16.38 -5.97 -3.31
CA TYR A 52 -15.24 -5.14 -2.92
C TYR A 52 -15.62 -4.13 -1.85
N ARG A 53 -16.75 -3.42 -2.00
CA ARG A 53 -17.25 -2.46 -1.00
C ARG A 53 -17.54 -3.14 0.34
N PHE A 54 -18.22 -4.29 0.32
CA PHE A 54 -18.49 -5.05 1.55
C PHE A 54 -17.20 -5.45 2.27
N TYR A 55 -16.22 -6.01 1.53
CA TYR A 55 -14.92 -6.34 2.09
C TYR A 55 -14.23 -5.10 2.66
N LYS A 56 -14.19 -4.01 1.90
CA LYS A 56 -13.54 -2.75 2.33
C LYS A 56 -14.17 -2.18 3.60
N SER A 57 -15.50 -2.19 3.73
CA SER A 57 -16.18 -1.72 4.93
C SER A 57 -15.97 -2.65 6.14
N ALA A 58 -15.80 -3.96 5.91
CA ALA A 58 -15.69 -4.94 6.99
C ALA A 58 -14.24 -5.25 7.42
N CYS A 59 -13.23 -4.90 6.62
CA CYS A 59 -11.85 -5.33 6.86
C CYS A 59 -11.10 -4.56 7.97
N GLY A 60 -11.71 -3.53 8.57
CA GLY A 60 -11.08 -2.70 9.62
C GLY A 60 -9.91 -1.84 9.12
N ARG A 61 -9.64 -1.81 7.81
CA ARG A 61 -8.49 -1.07 7.26
C ARG A 61 -8.62 0.44 7.46
N SER A 62 -9.83 1.00 7.35
CA SER A 62 -10.04 2.44 7.52
C SER A 62 -9.67 2.88 8.94
N ASP A 63 -10.23 2.22 9.95
CA ASP A 63 -9.96 2.49 11.36
C ASP A 63 -8.46 2.38 11.66
N ARG A 64 -7.81 1.32 11.16
CA ARG A 64 -6.37 1.13 11.34
C ARG A 64 -5.52 2.23 10.69
N LEU A 65 -5.95 2.76 9.55
CA LEU A 65 -5.25 3.86 8.89
C LEU A 65 -5.42 5.16 9.68
N GLU A 66 -6.60 5.43 10.23
CA GLU A 66 -6.83 6.57 11.09
C GLU A 66 -5.99 6.49 12.38
N GLU A 67 -5.89 5.32 13.01
CA GLU A 67 -5.01 5.08 14.17
C GLU A 67 -3.53 5.41 13.90
N ILE A 68 -3.05 5.12 12.69
CA ILE A 68 -1.64 5.29 12.33
C ILE A 68 -1.36 6.72 11.84
N TRP A 69 -2.25 7.26 11.00
CA TRP A 69 -1.99 8.47 10.23
C TRP A 69 -2.77 9.69 10.72
N GLY A 70 -3.77 9.52 11.59
CA GLY A 70 -4.63 10.60 12.07
C GLY A 70 -5.26 11.39 10.92
N ASP A 71 -5.18 12.72 10.98
CA ASP A 71 -5.76 13.63 9.99
C ASP A 71 -5.25 13.40 8.56
N GLU A 72 -4.05 12.85 8.39
CA GLU A 72 -3.50 12.54 7.07
C GLU A 72 -4.20 11.33 6.40
N ALA A 73 -4.88 10.48 7.19
CA ALA A 73 -5.67 9.38 6.66
C ALA A 73 -6.82 9.88 5.77
N GLU A 74 -7.45 11.01 6.13
CA GLU A 74 -8.54 11.61 5.35
C GLU A 74 -8.02 12.29 4.07
N ALA A 75 -6.85 12.94 4.14
CA ALA A 75 -6.25 13.61 2.99
C ALA A 75 -5.95 12.61 1.85
N SER A 76 -5.48 11.41 2.21
CA SER A 76 -5.21 10.33 1.25
C SER A 76 -6.48 9.66 0.70
N ALA A 77 -7.65 9.85 1.32
CA ALA A 77 -8.94 9.35 0.84
C ALA A 77 -9.66 10.33 -0.10
N ARG A 78 -9.23 11.60 -0.14
CA ARG A 78 -9.80 12.69 -0.96
C ARG A 78 -9.00 12.99 -2.23
N SER A 79 -7.81 12.39 -2.40
CA SER A 79 -6.99 12.44 -3.62
C SER A 79 -7.16 11.18 -4.45
#